data_AF-A0A0K0SYD5-F1
#
_entry.id   AF-A0A0K0SYD5-F1
#
_cell.length_a   1.000
_cell.length_b   1.000
_cell.length_c   1.000
_cell.angle_alpha   90.00
_cell.angle_beta   90.00
_cell.angle_gamma   90.00
#
_symmetry.space_group_name_H-M   'P 1'
#
loop_
_entity.id
_entity.type
_entity.pdbx_description
1 polymer ?
#
loop_
_entity_poly.entity_id
_entity_poly.type
_entity_poly.pdbx_seq_one_letter_code
_entity_poly.pdbx_strand_id
1 'polypeptide(L)'
;MARRVFYSFDYQNDCWRAAMVRNIGAIHRRRPVCDNHWEQVNREEDDAIKRWIDAQLRHRSCTIVLIGAKTASCRWVRYEIQRSLESRKGLLGIRIHQLMDQNQQTTTAGPNPFESIMLPDGQRLSSVAPTYEPLGVSSADVYSYISQHLEGWVEAAIAARY
;
A
#
# COMPACT_ATOMS: atom_id res chain seq x y z
N MET A 1 11.47 3.54 17.84
CA MET A 1 10.17 3.05 18.40
C MET A 1 9.43 2.37 17.26
N ALA A 2 8.92 1.15 17.43
CA ALA A 2 8.23 0.45 16.34
C ALA A 2 6.94 1.19 15.91
N ARG A 3 6.93 1.73 14.69
CA ARG A 3 5.76 2.40 14.11
C ARG A 3 4.72 1.38 13.67
N ARG A 4 3.44 1.72 13.85
CA ARG A 4 2.33 0.90 13.37
C ARG A 4 1.94 1.39 11.99
N VAL A 5 2.27 0.64 10.95
CA VAL A 5 1.90 0.99 9.56
C VAL A 5 0.76 0.11 9.05
N PHE A 6 -0.01 0.65 8.11
CA PHE A 6 -1.01 -0.08 7.35
C PHE A 6 -0.43 -0.43 5.97
N TYR A 7 -0.69 -1.62 5.46
CA TYR A 7 -0.28 -2.03 4.12
C TYR A 7 -1.51 -2.15 3.22
N SER A 8 -1.54 -1.31 2.19
CA SER A 8 -2.55 -1.26 1.15
C SER A 8 -2.00 -1.93 -0.11
N PHE A 9 -2.67 -2.93 -0.66
CA PHE A 9 -2.24 -3.61 -1.88
C PHE A 9 -3.41 -4.37 -2.53
N ASP A 10 -3.26 -4.69 -3.81
CA ASP A 10 -4.21 -5.54 -4.52
C ASP A 10 -4.01 -7.00 -4.11
N TYR A 11 -4.96 -7.55 -3.34
CA TYR A 11 -4.84 -8.92 -2.83
C TYR A 11 -4.76 -9.96 -3.95
N GLN A 12 -5.53 -9.78 -5.03
CA GLN A 12 -5.66 -10.80 -6.07
C GLN A 12 -4.30 -11.09 -6.71
N ASN A 13 -3.56 -10.03 -7.02
CA ASN A 13 -2.33 -10.12 -7.82
C ASN A 13 -1.06 -10.04 -6.94
N ASP A 14 -1.13 -9.36 -5.79
CA ASP A 14 0.07 -8.99 -5.03
C ASP A 14 0.13 -9.62 -3.62
N CYS A 15 -0.80 -10.51 -3.24
CA CYS A 15 -0.80 -11.10 -1.89
C CYS A 15 0.51 -11.76 -1.47
N TRP A 16 1.15 -12.52 -2.37
CA TRP A 16 2.42 -13.18 -2.11
C TRP A 16 3.58 -12.19 -1.96
N ARG A 17 3.69 -11.24 -2.90
CA ARG A 17 4.70 -10.17 -2.89
C ARG A 17 4.57 -9.30 -1.63
N ALA A 18 3.34 -8.94 -1.29
CA ALA A 18 3.02 -8.19 -0.08
C ALA A 18 3.34 -8.97 1.20
N ALA A 19 3.11 -10.29 1.22
CA ALA A 19 3.46 -11.11 2.38
C ALA A 19 4.97 -11.06 2.68
N MET A 20 5.82 -10.99 1.65
CA MET A 20 7.27 -10.81 1.82
C MET A 20 7.59 -9.47 2.50
N VAL A 21 7.08 -8.37 1.95
CA VAL A 21 7.34 -7.02 2.51
C VAL A 21 6.81 -6.88 3.93
N ARG A 22 5.68 -7.51 4.24
CA ARG A 22 5.08 -7.51 5.57
C ARG A 22 5.87 -8.31 6.61
N ASN A 23 6.79 -9.18 6.19
CA ASN A 23 7.67 -9.90 7.10
C ASN A 23 8.89 -9.08 7.52
N ILE A 24 9.23 -8.03 6.76
CA ILE A 24 10.37 -7.14 7.03
C ILE A 24 10.12 -6.32 8.31
N GLY A 25 8.91 -5.77 8.45
CA GLY A 25 8.50 -5.05 9.66
C GLY A 25 7.60 -5.94 10.50
N ALA A 26 7.88 -6.07 11.80
CA ALA A 26 6.97 -6.72 12.76
C ALA A 26 5.66 -5.93 12.88
N ILE A 27 4.78 -6.04 11.89
CA ILE A 27 3.58 -5.22 11.76
C ILE A 27 2.39 -6.09 11.36
N HIS A 28 1.26 -5.77 11.99
CA HIS A 28 0.08 -6.62 12.12
C HIS A 28 -0.38 -7.25 10.79
N ARG A 29 -0.41 -8.58 10.79
CA ARG A 29 -0.95 -9.39 9.70
C ARG A 29 -2.48 -9.36 9.74
N ARG A 30 -3.10 -9.00 8.62
CA ARG A 30 -4.45 -9.43 8.23
C ARG A 30 -4.70 -9.25 6.73
N ARG A 31 -5.65 -10.06 6.24
CA ARG A 31 -6.13 -10.15 4.85
C ARG A 31 -6.64 -8.79 4.38
N PRO A 32 -6.06 -8.19 3.33
CA PRO A 32 -6.77 -7.19 2.55
C PRO A 32 -8.04 -7.80 1.97
N VAL A 33 -9.02 -6.94 1.74
CA VAL A 33 -10.23 -7.30 1.02
C VAL A 33 -9.82 -7.56 -0.43
N CYS A 34 -10.01 -8.79 -0.88
CA CYS A 34 -9.72 -9.18 -2.26
C CYS A 34 -10.98 -9.00 -3.11
N ASP A 35 -10.79 -8.47 -4.32
CA ASP A 35 -11.82 -8.27 -5.34
C ASP A 35 -12.52 -9.55 -5.80
N ASN A 36 -11.95 -10.71 -5.47
CA ASN A 36 -12.39 -11.99 -6.03
C ASN A 36 -13.56 -12.67 -5.32
N HIS A 37 -14.15 -12.09 -4.28
CA HIS A 37 -15.28 -12.71 -3.57
C HIS A 37 -16.44 -11.75 -3.31
N TRP A 38 -16.51 -10.63 -4.05
CA TRP A 38 -17.54 -9.62 -3.78
C TRP A 38 -18.34 -9.11 -4.99
N GLU A 39 -18.28 -9.75 -6.17
CA GLU A 39 -19.04 -9.29 -7.35
C GLU A 39 -20.58 -9.37 -7.21
N GLN A 40 -21.12 -9.77 -6.05
CA GLN A 40 -22.56 -9.76 -5.70
C GLN A 40 -22.91 -8.85 -4.51
N VAL A 41 -22.02 -7.93 -4.15
CA VAL A 41 -22.06 -7.34 -2.81
C VAL A 41 -22.99 -6.12 -2.70
N ASN A 42 -24.04 -6.31 -1.90
CA ASN A 42 -25.02 -5.30 -1.49
C ASN A 42 -24.34 -4.07 -0.88
N ARG A 43 -24.97 -2.89 -0.98
CA ARG A 43 -24.48 -1.63 -0.36
C ARG A 43 -24.09 -1.77 1.12
N GLU A 44 -24.78 -2.66 1.85
CA GLU A 44 -24.55 -2.92 3.27
C GLU A 44 -23.16 -3.51 3.56
N GLU A 45 -22.66 -4.35 2.66
CA GLU A 45 -21.34 -4.97 2.78
C GLU A 45 -20.22 -4.01 2.36
N ASP A 46 -20.46 -3.13 1.37
CA ASP A 46 -19.52 -2.05 1.03
C ASP A 46 -19.29 -1.13 2.25
N ASP A 47 -20.35 -0.77 2.97
CA ASP A 47 -20.25 0.03 4.20
C ASP A 47 -19.58 -0.75 5.34
N ALA A 48 -19.81 -2.06 5.45
CA ALA A 48 -19.11 -2.91 6.40
C ALA A 48 -17.61 -2.94 6.14
N ILE A 49 -17.20 -3.04 4.87
CA ILE A 49 -15.79 -3.03 4.46
C ILE A 49 -15.15 -1.67 4.76
N LYS A 50 -15.82 -0.56 4.43
CA LYS A 50 -15.34 0.79 4.76
C LYS A 50 -15.11 0.97 6.25
N ARG A 51 -16.10 0.59 7.08
CA ARG A 51 -15.98 0.63 8.55
C ARG A 51 -14.82 -0.24 9.05
N TRP A 52 -14.62 -1.40 8.43
CA TRP A 52 -13.52 -2.29 8.75
C TRP A 52 -12.15 -1.66 8.41
N ILE A 53 -12.00 -1.08 7.22
CA ILE A 53 -10.80 -0.35 6.78
C ILE A 53 -10.50 0.80 7.76
N ASP A 54 -11.50 1.61 8.09
CA ASP A 54 -11.38 2.70 9.03
C ASP A 54 -10.88 2.24 10.40
N ALA A 55 -11.43 1.12 10.89
CA ALA A 55 -11.01 0.53 12.14
C ALA A 55 -9.53 0.10 12.11
N GLN A 56 -9.06 -0.43 10.98
CA GLN A 56 -7.65 -0.78 10.81
C GLN A 56 -6.76 0.45 10.77
N LEU A 57 -7.19 1.51 10.09
CA LEU A 57 -6.43 2.75 9.96
C LEU A 57 -6.30 3.51 11.29
N ARG A 58 -7.31 3.50 12.16
CA ARG A 58 -7.33 4.29 13.43
C ARG A 58 -6.05 4.21 14.25
N HIS A 59 -5.44 3.04 14.39
CA HIS A 59 -4.25 2.83 15.25
C HIS A 59 -2.93 2.79 14.46
N ARG A 60 -2.90 3.40 13.27
CA ARG A 60 -1.74 3.42 12.36
C ARG A 60 -1.28 4.85 12.10
N SER A 61 0.03 5.03 12.06
CA SER A 61 0.69 6.31 11.85
C SER A 61 1.02 6.59 10.38
N CYS A 62 1.09 5.52 9.57
CA CYS A 62 1.46 5.58 8.16
C CYS A 62 0.73 4.48 7.38
N THR A 63 0.43 4.76 6.12
CA THR A 63 -0.11 3.83 5.14
C THR A 63 0.91 3.66 4.02
N ILE A 64 1.32 2.40 3.79
CA ILE A 64 2.24 1.98 2.75
C ILE A 64 1.43 1.32 1.66
N VAL A 65 1.46 1.90 0.46
CA VAL A 65 0.82 1.32 -0.72
C VAL A 65 1.85 0.49 -1.48
N LEU A 66 1.65 -0.83 -1.55
CA LEU A 66 2.52 -1.72 -2.32
C LEU A 66 1.98 -1.81 -3.75
N ILE A 67 2.73 -1.23 -4.69
CA ILE A 67 2.32 -1.00 -6.07
C ILE A 67 2.84 -2.14 -6.95
N GLY A 68 1.94 -3.07 -7.28
CA GLY A 68 2.07 -4.03 -8.37
C GLY A 68 1.38 -3.53 -9.64
N ALA A 69 1.17 -4.43 -10.61
CA ALA A 69 0.69 -4.07 -11.94
C ALA A 69 -0.73 -3.48 -11.95
N LYS A 70 -1.61 -3.96 -11.06
CA LYS A 70 -3.05 -3.61 -11.03
C LYS A 70 -3.50 -2.85 -9.78
N THR A 71 -2.56 -2.51 -8.90
CA THR A 71 -2.88 -1.87 -7.61
C THR A 71 -3.62 -0.54 -7.77
N ALA A 72 -3.25 0.28 -8.75
CA ALA A 72 -3.87 1.58 -8.98
C ALA A 72 -5.32 1.51 -9.52
N SER A 73 -5.74 0.37 -10.07
CA SER A 73 -7.12 0.13 -10.49
C SER A 73 -8.03 -0.40 -9.37
N CYS A 74 -7.47 -0.91 -8.26
CA CYS A 74 -8.26 -1.45 -7.16
C CYS A 74 -9.03 -0.35 -6.42
N ARG A 75 -10.36 -0.51 -6.31
CA ARG A 75 -11.23 0.47 -5.64
C ARG A 75 -10.91 0.62 -4.15
N TRP A 76 -10.55 -0.47 -3.49
CA TRP A 76 -10.24 -0.47 -2.06
C TRP A 76 -8.93 0.24 -1.75
N VAL A 77 -7.90 0.05 -2.59
CA VAL A 77 -6.65 0.81 -2.46
C VAL A 77 -6.91 2.32 -2.55
N ARG A 78 -7.74 2.76 -3.51
CA ARG A 78 -8.10 4.18 -3.63
C ARG A 78 -8.81 4.69 -2.37
N TYR A 79 -9.75 3.90 -1.84
CA TYR A 79 -10.45 4.22 -0.60
C TYR A 79 -9.50 4.30 0.61
N GLU A 80 -8.59 3.33 0.76
CA GLU A 80 -7.57 3.29 1.82
C GLU A 80 -6.64 4.52 1.79
N ILE A 81 -6.25 4.96 0.59
CA ILE A 81 -5.45 6.18 0.40
C ILE A 81 -6.26 7.41 0.83
N GLN A 82 -7.49 7.57 0.35
CA GLN A 82 -8.36 8.70 0.69
C GLN A 82 -8.60 8.80 2.20
N ARG A 83 -8.94 7.69 2.87
CA ARG A 83 -9.15 7.66 4.32
C ARG A 83 -7.88 7.93 5.12
N SER A 84 -6.74 7.49 4.60
CA SER A 84 -5.43 7.79 5.21
C SER A 84 -5.11 9.29 5.13
N LEU A 85 -5.45 9.94 4.02
CA LEU A 85 -5.35 11.40 3.84
C LEU A 85 -6.24 12.16 4.81
N GLU A 86 -7.53 11.82 4.86
CA GLU A 86 -8.49 12.46 5.76
C GLU A 86 -8.07 12.32 7.23
N SER A 87 -7.39 11.22 7.56
CA SER A 87 -6.87 10.95 8.89
C SER A 87 -5.46 11.52 9.14
N ARG A 88 -4.91 12.34 8.24
CA ARG A 88 -3.55 12.92 8.28
C ARG A 88 -2.45 11.90 8.60
N LYS A 89 -2.53 10.73 8.00
CA LYS A 89 -1.51 9.67 8.12
C LYS A 89 -0.42 9.91 7.10
N GLY A 90 0.80 9.50 7.42
CA GLY A 90 1.87 9.50 6.41
C GLY A 90 1.52 8.53 5.29
N LEU A 91 1.69 8.91 4.03
CA LEU A 91 1.49 8.02 2.88
C LEU A 91 2.80 7.85 2.12
N LEU A 92 3.08 6.62 1.72
CA LEU A 92 4.17 6.31 0.80
C LEU A 92 3.82 5.11 -0.08
N GLY A 93 4.41 5.07 -1.26
CA GLY A 93 4.27 3.99 -2.23
C GLY A 93 5.57 3.21 -2.34
N ILE A 94 5.51 1.89 -2.48
CA ILE A 94 6.67 1.04 -2.78
C ILE A 94 6.30 0.17 -3.97
N ARG A 95 7.05 0.25 -5.06
CA ARG A 95 6.87 -0.68 -6.18
C ARG A 95 7.36 -2.07 -5.78
N ILE A 96 6.51 -3.08 -5.97
CA ILE A 96 6.80 -4.48 -5.59
C ILE A 96 6.80 -5.42 -6.79
N HIS A 97 6.73 -4.88 -8.01
CA HIS A 97 6.60 -5.67 -9.24
C HIS A 97 7.79 -6.60 -9.50
N GLN A 98 8.99 -6.25 -9.00
CA GLN A 98 10.20 -7.07 -9.09
C GLN A 98 10.30 -8.15 -8.01
N LEU A 99 9.39 -8.17 -7.03
CA LEU A 99 9.29 -9.30 -6.11
C LEU A 99 8.62 -10.49 -6.81
N MET A 100 9.14 -11.68 -6.54
CA MET A 100 8.56 -12.91 -7.06
C MET A 100 7.26 -13.27 -6.32
N ASP A 101 6.32 -13.87 -7.04
CA ASP A 101 5.18 -14.56 -6.43
C ASP A 101 5.48 -16.04 -6.12
N GLN A 102 4.47 -16.80 -5.71
CA GLN A 102 4.55 -18.24 -5.45
C GLN A 102 5.08 -19.07 -6.61
N ASN A 103 4.93 -18.59 -7.85
CA ASN A 103 5.38 -19.26 -9.06
C ASN A 103 6.76 -18.78 -9.52
N GLN A 104 7.49 -18.04 -8.66
CA GLN A 104 8.80 -17.45 -8.95
C GLN A 104 8.76 -16.44 -10.12
N GLN A 105 7.60 -15.84 -10.40
CA GLN A 105 7.43 -14.88 -11.48
C GLN A 105 7.40 -13.44 -10.94
N THR A 106 8.08 -12.52 -11.64
CA THR A 106 7.92 -11.08 -11.45
C THR A 106 6.75 -10.57 -12.29
N THR A 107 6.33 -9.33 -12.05
CA THR A 107 5.32 -8.65 -12.85
C THR A 107 5.84 -7.32 -13.38
N THR A 108 5.07 -6.66 -14.24
CA THR A 108 5.37 -5.31 -14.74
C THR A 108 5.04 -4.23 -13.71
N ALA A 109 5.73 -3.09 -13.82
CA ALA A 109 5.44 -1.91 -13.01
C ALA A 109 4.04 -1.37 -13.35
N GLY A 110 3.17 -1.26 -12.35
CA GLY A 110 1.87 -0.60 -12.50
C GLY A 110 1.96 0.92 -12.37
N PRO A 111 0.89 1.63 -12.75
CA PRO A 111 0.81 3.07 -12.59
C PRO A 111 0.81 3.47 -11.11
N ASN A 112 1.26 4.68 -10.81
CA ASN A 112 1.27 5.20 -9.45
C ASN A 112 -0.17 5.59 -9.03
N PRO A 113 -0.76 4.97 -8.00
CA PRO A 113 -2.11 5.32 -7.56
C PRO A 113 -2.24 6.79 -7.13
N PHE A 114 -1.17 7.40 -6.64
CA PHE A 114 -1.18 8.80 -6.17
C PHE A 114 -1.30 9.82 -7.30
N GLU A 115 -1.03 9.45 -8.56
CA GLU A 115 -1.16 10.38 -9.70
C GLU A 115 -2.63 10.65 -10.05
N SER A 116 -3.53 9.73 -9.72
CA SER A 116 -4.96 9.83 -9.98
C SER A 116 -5.74 10.60 -8.91
N ILE A 117 -5.09 11.02 -7.82
CA ILE A 117 -5.74 11.65 -6.66
C ILE A 117 -5.33 13.13 -6.59
N MET A 118 -6.32 14.01 -6.63
CA MET A 118 -6.15 15.45 -6.41
C MET A 118 -6.42 15.81 -4.95
N LEU A 119 -5.54 16.64 -4.40
CA LEU A 119 -5.66 17.25 -3.09
C LEU A 119 -6.61 18.47 -3.15
N PRO A 120 -7.16 18.92 -2.00
CA PRO A 120 -8.06 20.07 -1.95
C PRO A 120 -7.46 21.38 -2.48
N ASP A 121 -6.13 21.51 -2.46
CA ASP A 121 -5.39 22.67 -2.96
C ASP A 121 -5.10 22.59 -4.48
N GLY A 122 -5.57 21.53 -5.15
CA GLY A 122 -5.38 21.31 -6.59
C GLY A 122 -4.07 20.60 -6.95
N GLN A 123 -3.22 20.26 -5.99
CA GLN A 123 -2.01 19.47 -6.24
C GLN A 123 -2.33 17.98 -6.37
N ARG A 124 -1.49 17.22 -7.07
CA ARG A 124 -1.59 15.75 -7.08
C ARG A 124 -1.02 15.18 -5.81
N LEU A 125 -1.60 14.11 -5.28
CA LEU A 125 -1.04 13.41 -4.12
C LEU A 125 0.39 12.92 -4.38
N SER A 126 0.74 12.62 -5.63
CA SER A 126 2.10 12.22 -6.01
C SER A 126 3.16 13.31 -5.78
N SER A 127 2.79 14.59 -5.60
CA SER A 127 3.77 15.64 -5.26
C SER A 127 4.17 15.62 -3.78
N VAL A 128 3.36 15.01 -2.91
CA VAL A 128 3.57 15.00 -1.45
C VAL A 128 3.81 13.61 -0.87
N ALA A 129 3.23 12.56 -1.47
CA ALA A 129 3.41 11.17 -1.06
C ALA A 129 4.52 10.51 -1.91
N PRO A 130 5.71 10.24 -1.33
CA PRO A 130 6.82 9.67 -2.09
C PRO A 130 6.48 8.26 -2.56
N THR A 131 6.93 7.93 -3.77
CA THR A 131 6.85 6.58 -4.34
C THR A 131 8.25 6.07 -4.59
N TYR A 132 8.62 4.98 -3.93
CA TYR A 132 9.94 4.39 -3.99
C TYR A 132 9.98 3.24 -5.00
N GLU A 133 11.06 3.23 -5.78
CA GLU A 133 11.43 2.14 -6.67
C GLU A 133 12.62 1.40 -6.04
N PRO A 134 12.43 0.20 -5.49
CA PRO A 134 13.53 -0.58 -4.97
C PRO A 134 14.53 -0.95 -6.08
N LEU A 135 15.82 -0.84 -5.79
CA LEU A 135 16.88 -1.23 -6.72
C LEU A 135 17.26 -2.69 -6.50
N GLY A 136 17.48 -3.43 -7.59
CA GLY A 136 17.91 -4.81 -7.54
C GLY A 136 17.84 -5.47 -8.91
N VAL A 137 18.56 -6.58 -9.08
CA VAL A 137 18.48 -7.42 -10.28
C VAL A 137 17.65 -8.68 -10.00
N SER A 138 17.65 -9.14 -8.75
CA SER A 138 16.85 -10.27 -8.28
C SER A 138 15.81 -9.85 -7.23
N SER A 139 14.79 -10.70 -7.02
CA SER A 139 13.81 -10.51 -5.95
C SER A 139 14.45 -10.46 -4.55
N ALA A 140 15.61 -11.10 -4.36
CA ALA A 140 16.33 -11.07 -3.09
C ALA A 140 17.02 -9.71 -2.85
N ASP A 141 17.58 -9.11 -3.91
CA ASP A 141 18.17 -7.77 -3.84
C ASP A 141 17.10 -6.73 -3.54
N VAL A 142 15.96 -6.81 -4.25
CA VAL A 142 14.79 -5.95 -4.06
C VAL A 142 14.26 -6.05 -2.63
N TYR A 143 14.12 -7.27 -2.11
CA TYR A 143 13.71 -7.49 -0.72
C TYR A 143 14.70 -6.85 0.27
N SER A 144 16.00 -7.05 0.05
CA SER A 144 17.05 -6.50 0.90
C SER A 144 17.05 -4.98 0.87
N TYR A 145 16.88 -4.39 -0.31
CA TYR A 145 16.79 -2.94 -0.49
C TYR A 145 15.60 -2.35 0.26
N ILE A 146 14.41 -2.95 0.13
CA ILE A 146 13.23 -2.56 0.90
C ILE A 146 13.54 -2.68 2.40
N SER A 147 14.13 -3.79 2.83
CA SER A 147 14.42 -4.04 4.25
C SER A 147 15.34 -3.00 4.89
N GLN A 148 16.33 -2.51 4.13
CA GLN A 148 17.29 -1.53 4.64
C GLN A 148 16.71 -0.11 4.71
N HIS A 149 15.74 0.23 3.85
CA HIS A 149 15.24 1.60 3.71
C HIS A 149 13.84 1.82 4.27
N LEU A 150 13.07 0.76 4.51
CA LEU A 150 11.65 0.82 4.89
C LEU A 150 11.40 1.72 6.11
N GLU A 151 12.21 1.60 7.16
CA GLU A 151 12.06 2.41 8.37
C GLU A 151 12.26 3.90 8.08
N GLY A 152 13.31 4.25 7.33
CA GLY A 152 13.57 5.64 6.92
C GLY A 152 12.46 6.22 6.06
N TRP A 153 11.92 5.45 5.12
CA TRP A 153 10.78 5.87 4.29
C TRP A 153 9.52 6.12 5.11
N VAL A 154 9.25 5.27 6.11
CA VAL A 154 8.11 5.44 7.01
C VAL A 154 8.26 6.71 7.85
N GLU A 155 9.44 6.97 8.41
CA GLU A 155 9.66 8.20 9.18
C GLU A 155 9.55 9.45 8.29
N ALA A 156 10.10 9.42 7.07
CA ALA A 156 9.97 10.52 6.11
C ALA A 156 8.50 10.81 5.75
N ALA A 157 7.72 9.76 5.46
CA ALA A 157 6.29 9.91 5.15
C ALA A 157 5.49 10.43 6.37
N ILE A 158 5.89 10.06 7.58
CA ILE A 158 5.30 10.55 8.82
C ILE A 158 5.65 12.03 9.06
N ALA A 159 6.87 12.45 8.76
CA ALA A 159 7.30 13.83 8.89
C ALA A 159 6.62 14.74 7.83
N ALA A 160 6.40 14.21 6.63
CA ALA A 160 5.76 14.91 5.51
C ALA A 160 4.22 14.90 5.54
N ARG A 161 3.60 14.64 6.71
CA ARG A 161 2.14 14.63 6.84
C ARG A 161 1.54 15.99 6.50
N TYR A 162 0.46 15.94 5.75
CA TYR A 162 -0.36 17.06 5.26
C TYR A 162 -1.49 17.39 6.25
#